data_AF-A0A8S4NBH9-F1
#
_entry.id   AF-A0A8S4NBH9-F1
#
_cell.length_a   1.000
_cell.length_b   1.000
_cell.length_c   1.000
_cell.angle_alpha   90.00
_cell.angle_beta   90.00
_cell.angle_gamma   90.00
#
_symmetry.space_group_name_H-M   'P 1'
#
loop_
_entity.id
_entity.type
_entity.pdbx_description
1 polymer ?
#
loop_
_entity_poly.entity_id
_entity_poly.type
_entity_poly.pdbx_seq_one_letter_code
_entity_poly.pdbx_strand_id
1 'polypeptide(L)'
;MTLVIKARPVVEDKGTRFNDPINASVRVRMEKELEGHRAKLSYEDIQHAVKRRFQAARTIYLQQNRDETQKTAVKNKKKMTSRWHHKTKSRSKVLPLMTGWSEAKKERVKSILLDEFISSDESDVEGEQNGKARLKTARKLTWESQRLRKYKNEFDTAYLKTLSKAAKKTFCIPTRNDAVRSSRTPQENAPEWAISSD
;
A
#
# COMPACT_ATOMS: atom_id res chain seq x y z
N MET A 1 14.30 -21.36 -29.12
CA MET A 1 14.72 -21.02 -27.75
C MET A 1 14.58 -19.52 -27.56
N THR A 2 13.65 -19.12 -26.69
CA THR A 2 13.29 -17.73 -26.36
C THR A 2 14.29 -17.15 -25.38
N LEU A 3 14.99 -16.07 -25.74
CA LEU A 3 15.75 -15.25 -24.79
C LEU A 3 15.00 -13.94 -24.56
N VAL A 4 14.17 -13.96 -23.51
CA VAL A 4 13.55 -12.77 -22.92
C VAL A 4 14.59 -12.11 -22.02
N ILE A 5 15.29 -11.10 -22.51
CA ILE A 5 16.15 -10.27 -21.65
C ILE A 5 15.29 -9.15 -21.07
N LYS A 6 14.65 -9.42 -19.93
CA LYS A 6 14.10 -8.36 -19.06
C LYS A 6 15.24 -7.74 -18.26
N ALA A 7 15.88 -6.71 -18.82
CA ALA A 7 16.84 -5.92 -18.06
C ALA A 7 16.10 -5.02 -17.05
N ARG A 8 16.32 -5.27 -15.75
CA ARG A 8 15.98 -4.32 -14.68
C ARG A 8 17.05 -3.24 -14.63
N PRO A 9 16.70 -1.95 -14.49
CA PRO A 9 17.66 -0.96 -14.06
C PRO A 9 17.58 -0.78 -12.53
N VAL A 10 18.71 -1.04 -11.88
CA VAL A 10 18.99 -0.58 -10.52
C VAL A 10 19.10 0.95 -10.56
N VAL A 11 18.35 1.59 -9.66
CA VAL A 11 18.24 3.04 -9.50
C VAL A 11 19.27 3.48 -8.47
N GLU A 12 20.42 4.00 -8.92
CA GLU A 12 21.31 4.87 -8.15
C GLU A 12 21.94 5.94 -9.06
N ASP A 13 22.40 7.00 -8.39
CA ASP A 13 22.37 8.43 -8.71
C ASP A 13 23.60 8.96 -9.52
N LYS A 14 23.45 10.18 -10.05
CA LYS A 14 24.45 11.17 -10.55
C LYS A 14 25.23 10.87 -11.85
N GLY A 15 24.92 11.65 -12.90
CA GLY A 15 25.94 12.26 -13.76
C GLY A 15 26.40 11.54 -15.05
N THR A 16 26.51 10.22 -15.13
CA THR A 16 27.43 9.62 -16.15
C THR A 16 26.89 8.43 -16.97
N ARG A 17 25.57 8.27 -17.16
CA ARG A 17 25.06 7.11 -17.94
C ARG A 17 25.23 7.19 -19.46
N PHE A 18 25.51 8.36 -20.04
CA PHE A 18 25.74 8.47 -21.50
C PHE A 18 27.06 7.81 -21.95
N ASN A 19 28.08 7.89 -21.09
CA ASN A 19 29.39 7.29 -21.33
C ASN A 19 29.57 5.94 -20.62
N ASP A 20 28.49 5.38 -20.09
CA ASP A 20 28.50 4.08 -19.42
C ASP A 20 28.81 2.97 -20.44
N PRO A 21 29.76 2.05 -20.14
CA PRO A 21 30.06 0.90 -20.99
C PRO A 21 28.82 0.10 -21.42
N ILE A 22 27.81 0.03 -20.55
CA ILE A 22 26.55 -0.70 -20.83
C ILE A 22 25.78 -0.06 -22.01
N ASN A 23 25.88 1.26 -22.18
CA ASN A 23 25.16 2.02 -23.20
C ASN A 23 26.00 2.32 -24.45
N ALA A 24 27.29 1.95 -24.45
CA ALA A 24 28.23 2.24 -25.52
C ALA A 24 27.79 1.69 -26.89
N SER A 25 27.23 0.48 -26.91
CA SER A 25 26.74 -0.17 -28.14
C SER A 25 25.54 0.58 -28.75
N VAL A 26 24.62 1.06 -27.91
CA VAL A 26 23.45 1.84 -28.34
C VAL A 26 23.89 3.22 -28.83
N ARG A 27 24.86 3.84 -28.16
CA ARG A 27 25.43 5.14 -28.56
C ARG A 27 26.10 5.05 -29.93
N VAL A 28 27.00 4.10 -30.13
CA VAL A 28 27.71 3.88 -31.41
C VAL A 28 26.73 3.62 -32.54
N ARG A 29 25.66 2.85 -32.29
CA ARG A 29 24.61 2.61 -33.28
C ARG A 29 23.91 3.91 -33.68
N MET A 30 23.52 4.75 -32.72
CA MET A 30 22.85 6.03 -33.00
C MET A 30 23.76 7.04 -33.71
N GLU A 31 25.04 7.09 -33.32
CA GLU A 31 26.05 7.91 -34.00
C GLU A 31 26.19 7.50 -35.46
N LYS A 32 26.26 6.19 -35.74
CA LYS A 32 26.34 5.64 -37.10
C LYS A 32 25.08 5.90 -37.93
N GLU A 33 23.90 5.85 -37.32
CA GLU A 33 22.62 6.21 -37.97
C GLU A 33 22.60 7.70 -38.38
N LEU A 34 23.25 8.58 -37.61
CA LEU A 34 23.33 10.02 -37.89
C LEU A 34 24.55 10.40 -38.75
N GLU A 35 25.54 9.51 -38.86
CA GLU A 35 26.75 9.70 -39.64
C GLU A 35 26.48 9.86 -41.14
N GLY A 36 25.42 9.23 -41.65
CA GLY A 36 24.91 9.44 -43.02
C GLY A 36 24.42 10.87 -43.30
N HIS A 37 24.27 11.69 -42.27
CA HIS A 37 23.89 13.11 -42.36
C HIS A 37 25.05 14.07 -42.05
N ARG A 38 26.30 13.58 -41.92
CA ARG A 38 27.51 14.39 -41.64
C ARG A 38 27.77 15.53 -42.62
N ALA A 39 27.28 15.44 -43.86
CA ALA A 39 27.39 16.53 -44.83
C ALA A 39 26.61 17.80 -44.42
N LYS A 40 25.71 17.71 -43.42
CA LYS A 40 24.84 18.80 -42.98
C LYS A 40 24.91 19.10 -41.48
N LEU A 41 25.56 18.25 -40.68
CA LEU A 41 25.56 18.33 -39.22
C LEU A 41 26.97 18.13 -38.68
N SER A 42 27.38 18.99 -37.75
CA SER A 42 28.65 18.85 -37.04
C SER A 42 28.63 17.59 -36.16
N TYR A 43 29.80 17.03 -35.88
CA TYR A 43 29.94 15.93 -34.92
C TYR A 43 29.36 16.30 -33.55
N GLU A 44 29.51 17.56 -33.12
CA GLU A 44 28.93 18.06 -31.87
C GLU A 44 27.41 18.06 -31.91
N ASP A 45 26.80 18.39 -33.05
CA ASP A 45 25.35 18.34 -33.24
C ASP A 45 24.82 16.91 -33.15
N ILE A 46 25.56 15.95 -33.72
CA ILE A 46 25.28 14.52 -33.64
C ILE A 46 25.36 14.07 -32.17
N GLN A 47 26.44 14.37 -31.46
CA GLN A 47 26.60 14.06 -30.04
C GLN A 47 25.47 14.65 -29.19
N HIS A 48 25.12 15.92 -29.43
CA HIS A 48 24.06 16.60 -28.70
C HIS A 48 22.68 16.01 -28.99
N ALA A 49 22.40 15.63 -30.24
CA ALA A 49 21.16 14.95 -30.63
C ALA A 49 21.02 13.57 -29.96
N VAL A 50 22.10 12.77 -29.96
CA VAL A 50 22.13 11.47 -29.28
C VAL A 50 21.91 11.67 -27.78
N LYS A 51 22.63 12.60 -27.14
CA LYS A 51 22.47 12.91 -25.70
C LYS A 51 21.04 13.34 -25.35
N ARG A 52 20.41 14.20 -26.15
CA ARG A 52 19.00 14.61 -25.96
C ARG A 52 18.04 13.43 -26.06
N ARG A 53 18.24 12.53 -27.02
CA ARG A 53 17.42 11.32 -27.17
C ARG A 53 17.51 10.39 -25.96
N PHE A 54 18.72 10.17 -25.43
CA PHE A 54 18.93 9.39 -24.22
C PHE A 54 18.27 10.03 -22.98
N GLN A 55 18.38 11.34 -22.84
CA GLN A 55 17.72 12.08 -21.77
C GLN A 55 16.19 11.97 -21.88
N ALA A 56 15.63 12.15 -23.07
CA ALA A 56 14.18 12.01 -23.31
C ALA A 56 13.68 10.60 -22.99
N ALA A 57 14.38 9.55 -23.45
CA ALA A 57 14.04 8.17 -23.15
C ALA A 57 14.09 7.87 -21.63
N ARG A 58 15.10 8.40 -20.93
CA ARG A 58 15.19 8.31 -19.47
C ARG A 58 14.02 9.00 -18.78
N THR A 59 13.66 10.20 -19.21
CA THR A 59 12.52 10.95 -18.64
C THR A 59 11.22 10.17 -18.83
N ILE A 60 10.98 9.63 -20.02
CA ILE A 60 9.80 8.79 -20.30
C ILE A 60 9.78 7.56 -19.39
N TYR A 61 10.91 6.86 -19.26
CA TYR A 61 11.01 5.70 -18.38
C TYR A 61 10.73 6.05 -16.91
N LEU A 62 11.35 7.11 -16.38
CA LEU A 62 11.13 7.54 -15.00
C LEU A 62 9.68 7.97 -14.77
N GLN A 63 9.06 8.64 -15.74
CA GLN A 63 7.66 9.03 -15.69
C GLN A 63 6.74 7.81 -15.67
N GLN A 64 6.96 6.83 -16.54
CA GLN A 64 6.16 5.59 -16.56
C GLN A 64 6.25 4.84 -15.22
N ASN A 65 7.45 4.71 -14.64
CA ASN A 65 7.60 4.07 -13.34
C ASN A 65 6.98 4.89 -12.19
N ARG A 66 7.05 6.23 -12.27
CA ARG A 66 6.37 7.12 -11.33
C ARG A 66 4.86 6.97 -11.43
N ASP A 67 4.31 6.85 -12.63
CA ASP A 67 2.89 6.65 -12.85
C ASP A 67 2.43 5.28 -12.37
N GLU A 68 3.23 4.23 -12.57
CA GLU A 68 2.95 2.88 -12.05
C GLU A 68 2.99 2.82 -10.52
N THR A 69 3.99 3.43 -9.91
CA THR A 69 4.09 3.53 -8.45
C THR A 69 2.95 4.35 -7.87
N GLN A 70 2.60 5.48 -8.48
CA GLN A 70 1.44 6.30 -8.09
C GLN A 70 0.12 5.54 -8.26
N LYS A 71 -0.10 4.86 -9.40
CA LYS A 71 -1.29 4.01 -9.63
C LYS A 71 -1.40 2.91 -8.57
N THR A 72 -0.29 2.26 -8.24
CA THR A 72 -0.24 1.23 -7.20
C THR A 72 -0.56 1.81 -5.82
N ALA A 73 0.01 2.96 -5.48
CA ALA A 73 -0.27 3.66 -4.23
C ALA A 73 -1.75 4.06 -4.11
N VAL A 74 -2.36 4.60 -5.17
CA VAL A 74 -3.79 4.96 -5.21
C VAL A 74 -4.67 3.71 -5.04
N LYS A 75 -4.32 2.62 -5.74
CA LYS A 75 -5.03 1.34 -5.62
C LYS A 75 -4.97 0.80 -4.20
N ASN A 76 -3.80 0.84 -3.57
CA ASN A 76 -3.60 0.38 -2.19
C ASN A 76 -4.39 1.26 -1.21
N LYS A 77 -4.37 2.59 -1.37
CA LYS A 77 -5.18 3.51 -0.56
C LYS A 77 -6.68 3.20 -0.68
N LYS A 78 -7.20 2.98 -1.90
CA LYS A 78 -8.61 2.63 -2.12
C LYS A 78 -8.98 1.26 -1.52
N LYS A 79 -8.10 0.26 -1.64
CA LYS A 79 -8.29 -1.05 -0.98
C LYS A 79 -8.36 -0.87 0.54
N MET A 80 -7.46 -0.08 1.11
CA MET A 80 -7.39 0.16 2.54
C MET A 80 -8.65 0.87 3.05
N THR A 81 -9.12 1.93 2.37
CA THR A 81 -10.32 2.67 2.79
C THR A 81 -11.57 1.80 2.72
N SER A 82 -11.69 0.98 1.66
CA SER A 82 -12.78 0.01 1.53
C SER A 82 -12.77 -1.02 2.68
N ARG A 83 -11.59 -1.52 3.08
CA ARG A 83 -11.46 -2.44 4.22
C ARG A 83 -11.91 -1.78 5.53
N TRP A 84 -11.52 -0.54 5.78
CA TRP A 84 -11.95 0.21 6.96
C TRP A 84 -13.46 0.41 6.98
N HIS A 85 -14.01 0.94 5.89
CA HIS A 85 -15.45 1.17 5.77
C HIS A 85 -16.24 -0.13 5.97
N HIS A 86 -15.80 -1.24 5.37
CA HIS A 86 -16.44 -2.54 5.56
C HIS A 86 -16.40 -2.97 7.04
N LYS A 87 -15.30 -2.73 7.74
CA LYS A 87 -15.16 -3.08 9.16
C LYS A 87 -16.08 -2.24 10.04
N THR A 88 -16.14 -0.93 9.83
CA THR A 88 -17.07 -0.02 10.52
C THR A 88 -18.51 -0.45 10.29
N LYS A 89 -18.88 -0.71 9.03
CA LYS A 89 -20.23 -1.13 8.65
C LYS A 89 -20.62 -2.46 9.28
N SER A 90 -19.71 -3.43 9.28
CA SER A 90 -19.92 -4.75 9.88
C SER A 90 -20.16 -4.66 11.39
N ARG A 91 -19.39 -3.84 12.11
CA ARG A 91 -19.58 -3.63 13.55
C ARG A 91 -20.88 -2.88 13.86
N SER A 92 -21.18 -1.84 13.08
CA SER A 92 -22.43 -1.08 13.20
C SER A 92 -23.67 -1.95 12.99
N LYS A 93 -23.61 -2.90 12.05
CA LYS A 93 -24.69 -3.86 11.80
C LYS A 93 -24.94 -4.79 12.99
N VAL A 94 -23.91 -5.10 13.78
CA VAL A 94 -23.96 -6.07 14.87
C VAL A 94 -24.29 -5.43 16.21
N LEU A 95 -24.00 -4.14 16.38
CA LEU A 95 -24.36 -3.38 17.57
C LEU A 95 -25.81 -3.61 18.06
N PRO A 96 -26.85 -3.51 17.21
CA PRO A 96 -28.23 -3.77 17.65
C PRO A 96 -28.47 -5.24 18.05
N LEU A 97 -27.69 -6.17 17.50
CA LEU A 97 -27.81 -7.61 17.76
C LEU A 97 -27.11 -8.04 19.07
N MET A 98 -26.36 -7.16 19.73
CA MET A 98 -25.68 -7.46 20.99
C MET A 98 -26.64 -7.38 22.17
N THR A 99 -27.45 -8.43 22.36
CA THR A 99 -28.47 -8.51 23.43
C THR A 99 -27.90 -8.50 24.84
N GLY A 100 -26.66 -8.98 25.03
CA GLY A 100 -25.96 -8.96 26.32
C GLY A 100 -25.35 -7.61 26.72
N TRP A 101 -25.55 -6.55 25.94
CA TRP A 101 -25.06 -5.20 26.23
C TRP A 101 -26.22 -4.29 26.62
N SER A 102 -26.03 -3.50 27.68
CA SER A 102 -26.99 -2.45 28.06
C SER A 102 -27.06 -1.37 26.99
N GLU A 103 -28.21 -0.68 26.89
CA GLU A 103 -28.40 0.37 25.89
C GLU A 103 -27.42 1.53 26.10
N ALA A 104 -27.15 1.90 27.36
CA ALA A 104 -26.10 2.87 27.70
C ALA A 104 -24.70 2.44 27.21
N LYS A 105 -24.38 1.14 27.27
CA LYS A 105 -23.11 0.61 26.73
C LYS A 105 -23.09 0.69 25.21
N LYS A 106 -24.19 0.36 24.53
CA LYS A 106 -24.29 0.47 23.07
C LYS A 106 -24.11 1.92 22.63
N GLU A 107 -24.79 2.85 23.28
CA GLU A 107 -24.69 4.28 22.99
C GLU A 107 -23.27 4.80 23.16
N ARG A 108 -22.63 4.49 24.30
CA ARG A 108 -21.22 4.85 24.55
C ARG A 108 -20.29 4.35 23.46
N VAL A 109 -20.54 3.15 22.94
CA VAL A 109 -19.68 2.51 21.93
C VAL A 109 -19.98 2.98 20.51
N LYS A 110 -21.14 3.58 20.22
CA LYS A 110 -21.40 4.18 18.89
C LYS A 110 -20.35 5.23 18.50
N SER A 111 -19.91 6.02 19.48
CA SER A 111 -18.88 7.08 19.28
C SER A 111 -17.56 6.57 18.70
N ILE A 112 -17.23 5.29 18.92
CA ILE A 112 -15.97 4.67 18.46
C ILE A 112 -16.15 3.77 17.23
N LEU A 113 -17.36 3.71 16.65
CA LEU A 113 -17.63 3.00 15.39
C LEU A 113 -17.39 3.93 14.20
N LEU A 114 -16.26 4.63 14.21
CA LEU A 114 -15.80 5.49 13.12
C LEU A 114 -14.49 4.94 12.57
N ASP A 115 -14.20 5.29 11.31
CA ASP A 115 -12.99 4.84 10.61
C ASP A 115 -11.69 5.22 11.35
N GLU A 116 -11.75 6.33 12.09
CA GLU A 116 -10.65 6.85 12.89
C GLU A 116 -10.27 5.95 14.08
N PHE A 117 -11.23 5.19 14.61
CA PHE A 117 -11.03 4.26 15.72
C PHE A 117 -10.82 2.82 15.25
N ILE A 118 -10.81 2.54 13.94
CA ILE A 118 -10.46 1.19 13.47
C ILE A 118 -8.95 0.98 13.66
N SER A 119 -8.60 -0.18 14.21
CA SER A 119 -7.21 -0.66 14.29
C SER A 119 -6.51 -0.44 12.95
N SER A 120 -5.24 -0.06 13.00
CA SER A 120 -4.45 0.09 11.79
C SER A 120 -4.30 -1.26 11.09
N ASP A 121 -5.20 -1.57 10.16
CA ASP A 121 -5.06 -2.63 9.15
C ASP A 121 -4.02 -2.18 8.09
N GLU A 122 -2.88 -1.67 8.56
CA GLU A 122 -1.68 -1.22 7.83
C GLU A 122 -0.86 -2.40 7.26
N SER A 123 -1.40 -3.62 7.18
CA SER A 123 -0.68 -4.70 6.50
C SER A 123 -0.68 -4.49 4.99
N ASP A 124 0.42 -3.89 4.54
CA ASP A 124 1.16 -4.41 3.40
C ASP A 124 1.49 -5.88 3.67
N VAL A 125 0.89 -6.75 2.86
CA VAL A 125 1.52 -7.75 1.99
C VAL A 125 0.42 -8.75 1.65
N GLU A 126 -0.25 -8.54 0.51
CA GLU A 126 -0.85 -9.63 -0.25
C GLU A 126 0.33 -10.44 -0.82
N GLY A 127 0.78 -11.44 -0.08
CA GLY A 127 1.79 -12.38 -0.52
C GLY A 127 1.35 -13.77 -0.14
N GLU A 128 1.41 -14.72 -1.07
CA GLU A 128 1.19 -16.12 -0.76
C GLU A 128 2.41 -16.65 -0.01
N GLN A 129 2.20 -17.36 1.09
CA GLN A 129 3.23 -18.23 1.66
C GLN A 129 2.64 -19.65 1.64
N ASN A 130 3.23 -20.52 0.83
CA ASN A 130 2.84 -21.93 0.69
C ASN A 130 1.35 -22.14 0.31
N GLY A 131 0.83 -21.38 -0.65
CA GLY A 131 -0.54 -21.56 -1.17
C GLY A 131 -1.66 -21.24 -0.17
N LYS A 132 -1.33 -20.64 0.98
CA LYS A 132 -2.29 -20.13 1.96
C LYS A 132 -2.20 -18.60 1.97
N ALA A 133 -3.36 -17.95 1.94
CA ALA A 133 -3.44 -16.50 2.10
C ALA A 133 -2.72 -16.10 3.40
N ARG A 134 -1.70 -15.22 3.31
CA ARG A 134 -1.03 -14.68 4.50
C ARG A 134 -2.07 -14.13 5.46
N LEU A 135 -1.93 -14.52 6.73
CA LEU A 135 -2.73 -13.96 7.82
C LEU A 135 -2.58 -12.45 7.80
N LYS A 136 -3.71 -11.74 7.73
CA LYS A 136 -3.75 -10.28 7.82
C LYS A 136 -3.20 -9.91 9.19
N THR A 137 -2.00 -9.32 9.24
CA THR A 137 -1.44 -8.81 10.49
C THR A 137 -1.89 -7.36 10.68
N ALA A 138 -2.59 -7.08 11.78
CA ALA A 138 -2.93 -5.71 12.14
C ALA A 138 -1.86 -5.18 13.10
N ARG A 139 -1.38 -3.95 12.86
CA ARG A 139 -0.48 -3.26 13.78
C ARG A 139 -1.27 -2.80 15.00
N LYS A 140 -0.66 -2.88 16.17
CA LYS A 140 -1.27 -2.44 17.43
C LYS A 140 -1.26 -0.91 17.52
N LEU A 141 -2.41 -0.32 17.82
CA LEU A 141 -2.49 1.09 18.21
C LEU A 141 -1.92 1.21 19.64
N THR A 142 -0.90 2.06 19.83
CA THR A 142 -0.24 2.24 21.13
C THR A 142 -1.16 2.89 22.15
N TRP A 143 -1.98 3.83 21.72
CA TRP A 143 -2.96 4.54 22.53
C TRP A 143 -4.26 3.76 22.76
N GLU A 144 -4.47 2.59 22.15
CA GLU A 144 -5.73 1.85 22.32
C GLU A 144 -5.81 1.17 23.69
N SER A 145 -6.81 1.54 24.48
CA SER A 145 -7.08 0.89 25.77
C SER A 145 -7.44 -0.60 25.60
N GLN A 146 -7.13 -1.41 26.61
CA GLN A 146 -7.50 -2.83 26.62
C GLN A 146 -9.02 -3.01 26.50
N ARG A 147 -9.81 -2.11 27.09
CA ARG A 147 -11.27 -2.09 27.03
C ARG A 147 -11.78 -1.89 25.60
N LEU A 148 -11.22 -0.91 24.88
CA LEU A 148 -11.53 -0.67 23.47
C LEU A 148 -11.24 -1.91 22.62
N ARG A 149 -10.09 -2.54 22.85
CA ARG A 149 -9.69 -3.76 22.13
C ARG A 149 -10.65 -4.91 22.37
N LYS A 150 -11.10 -5.10 23.62
CA LYS A 150 -12.09 -6.12 23.98
C LYS A 150 -13.41 -5.90 23.24
N TYR A 151 -13.92 -4.68 23.20
CA TYR A 151 -15.15 -4.36 22.47
C TYR A 151 -15.03 -4.61 20.97
N LYS A 152 -13.90 -4.24 20.35
CA LYS A 152 -13.65 -4.55 18.93
C LYS A 152 -13.67 -6.05 18.66
N ASN A 153 -13.10 -6.87 19.55
CA ASN A 153 -13.13 -8.33 19.43
C ASN A 153 -14.54 -8.91 19.62
N GLU A 154 -15.31 -8.40 20.58
CA GLU A 154 -16.72 -8.77 20.78
C GLU A 154 -17.56 -8.49 19.52
N PHE A 155 -17.35 -7.34 18.85
CA PHE A 155 -18.02 -7.08 17.58
C PHE A 155 -17.57 -8.00 16.45
N ASP A 156 -16.25 -8.21 16.29
CA ASP A 156 -15.73 -9.02 15.20
C ASP A 156 -16.19 -10.49 15.34
N THR A 157 -16.25 -11.00 16.58
CA THR A 157 -16.78 -12.34 16.88
C THR A 157 -18.30 -12.44 16.68
N ALA A 158 -19.07 -11.42 17.09
CA ALA A 158 -20.50 -11.40 16.87
C ALA A 158 -20.85 -11.24 15.38
N TYR A 159 -20.10 -10.43 14.62
CA TYR A 159 -20.23 -10.36 13.16
C TYR A 159 -19.96 -11.70 12.51
N LEU A 160 -18.86 -12.37 12.89
CA LEU A 160 -18.54 -13.70 12.39
C LEU A 160 -19.70 -14.67 12.58
N LYS A 161 -20.42 -14.63 13.72
CA LYS A 161 -21.59 -15.49 13.97
C LYS A 161 -22.72 -15.24 12.97
N THR A 162 -22.94 -13.98 12.55
CA THR A 162 -23.98 -13.61 11.56
C THR A 162 -23.66 -14.05 10.13
N LEU A 163 -22.40 -14.37 9.82
CA LEU A 163 -21.99 -14.75 8.48
C LEU A 163 -22.42 -16.19 8.14
N SER A 164 -22.72 -16.41 6.85
CA SER A 164 -22.94 -17.75 6.30
C SER A 164 -21.67 -18.61 6.39
N LYS A 165 -21.81 -19.94 6.31
CA LYS A 165 -20.66 -20.86 6.32
C LYS A 165 -19.64 -20.53 5.21
N ALA A 166 -20.12 -20.13 4.04
CA ALA A 166 -19.26 -19.72 2.92
C ALA A 166 -18.51 -18.41 3.23
N ALA A 167 -19.21 -17.40 3.75
CA ALA A 167 -18.60 -16.12 4.11
C ALA A 167 -17.61 -16.24 5.29
N LYS A 168 -17.84 -17.17 6.22
CA LYS A 168 -16.89 -17.47 7.31
C LYS A 168 -15.55 -17.99 6.82
N LYS A 169 -15.51 -18.71 5.68
CA LYS A 169 -14.26 -19.22 5.09
C LYS A 169 -13.39 -18.11 4.50
N THR A 170 -14.03 -17.04 4.01
CA THR A 170 -13.34 -15.89 3.41
C THR A 170 -13.09 -14.76 4.39
N PHE A 171 -13.88 -14.68 5.46
CA PHE A 171 -13.70 -13.70 6.51
C PHE A 171 -12.47 -14.03 7.35
N CYS A 172 -11.53 -13.09 7.39
CA CYS A 172 -10.31 -13.19 8.18
C CYS A 172 -10.36 -12.12 9.28
N ILE A 173 -10.39 -12.55 10.53
CA ILE A 173 -10.10 -11.68 11.68
C ILE A 173 -8.58 -11.50 11.69
N PRO A 174 -8.06 -10.27 11.53
CA PRO A 174 -6.63 -10.05 11.54
C PRO A 174 -6.01 -10.48 12.86
N THR A 175 -4.92 -11.23 12.80
CA THR A 175 -4.10 -11.50 13.99
C THR A 175 -3.35 -10.21 14.33
N ARG A 176 -3.50 -9.73 15.56
CA ARG A 176 -2.78 -8.53 16.00
C ARG A 176 -1.35 -8.91 16.32
N ASN A 177 -0.39 -8.23 15.70
CA ASN A 177 1.01 -8.43 15.99
C ASN A 177 1.45 -7.44 17.07
N ASP A 178 1.68 -7.91 18.29
CA ASP A 178 2.15 -7.07 19.40
C ASP A 178 3.57 -6.52 19.18
N ALA A 179 4.35 -7.12 18.28
CA ALA A 179 5.70 -6.65 17.94
C ALA A 179 5.68 -5.40 17.05
N VAL A 180 4.59 -5.12 16.33
CA VAL A 180 4.52 -3.99 15.39
C VAL A 180 3.48 -2.97 15.85
N ARG A 181 3.97 -1.81 16.29
CA ARG A 181 3.16 -0.67 16.73
C ARG A 181 2.85 0.24 15.55
N SER A 182 1.62 0.75 15.49
CA SER A 182 1.21 1.77 14.53
C SER A 182 1.65 3.14 15.02
N SER A 183 2.01 4.03 14.09
CA SER A 183 2.36 5.43 14.36
C SER A 183 1.15 6.35 14.47
N ARG A 184 -0.08 5.83 14.36
CA ARG A 184 -1.30 6.64 14.46
C ARG A 184 -1.47 7.19 15.87
N THR A 185 -1.76 8.48 15.97
CA THR A 185 -2.12 9.17 17.21
C THR A 185 -3.60 8.97 17.56
N PRO A 186 -3.98 9.10 18.84
CA PRO A 186 -5.38 9.18 19.22
C PRO A 186 -6.04 10.39 18.55
N GLN A 187 -7.32 10.27 18.21
CA GLN A 187 -8.10 11.40 17.73
C GLN A 187 -8.40 12.37 18.88
N GLU A 188 -8.55 13.65 18.57
CA GLU A 188 -8.85 14.71 19.54
C GLU A 188 -10.14 14.42 20.33
N ASN A 189 -11.15 13.87 19.67
CA ASN A 189 -12.44 13.52 20.26
C ASN A 189 -12.51 12.06 20.77
N ALA A 190 -11.36 11.41 20.99
CA ALA A 190 -11.34 10.05 21.52
C ALA A 190 -11.83 10.03 22.98
N PRO A 191 -12.85 9.21 23.32
CA PRO A 191 -13.29 9.09 24.69
C PRO A 191 -12.14 8.62 25.59
N GLU A 192 -12.01 9.19 26.80
CA GLU A 192 -10.91 8.86 27.72
C GLU A 192 -10.76 7.35 27.96
N TRP A 193 -11.88 6.63 28.08
CA TRP A 193 -11.87 5.18 28.28
C TRP A 193 -11.34 4.37 27.10
N ALA A 194 -11.29 4.97 25.91
CA ALA A 194 -10.80 4.38 24.68
C ALA A 194 -9.27 4.58 24.51
N ILE A 195 -8.71 5.56 25.23
CA ILE A 195 -7.28 5.87 25.27
C ILE A 195 -6.63 5.08 26.41
N SER A 196 -5.45 4.51 26.16
CA SER A 196 -4.62 3.89 27.19
C SER A 196 -3.95 5.00 28.00
N SER A 197 -4.11 4.98 29.32
CA SER A 197 -3.45 5.89 30.26
C SER A 197 -2.06 5.39 30.72
N ASP A 198 -1.51 4.39 30.02
CA ASP A 198 -0.22 3.76 30.32
C ASP A 198 0.93 4.44 29.55
#